data_AF-A0AAJ1D1E5-F1
#
_entry.id   AF-A0AAJ1D1E5-F1
#
_cell.length_a   1.000
_cell.length_b   1.000
_cell.length_c   1.000
_cell.angle_alpha   90.00
_cell.angle_beta   90.00
_cell.angle_gamma   90.00
#
_symmetry.space_group_name_H-M   'P 1'
#
loop_
_entity.id
_entity.type
_entity.pdbx_description
1 polymer ?
#
loop_
_entity_poly.entity_id
_entity_poly.type
_entity_poly.pdbx_seq_one_letter_code
_entity_poly.pdbx_strand_id
1 'polypeptide(L)' 'MTRSHAGAPGCACLTGVAAIDALIAATVLQHDVIQVTRNLNDFQRLGVMMLNPWTA' A
#
# COMPACT_ATOMS: atom_id res chain seq x y z
N MET A 1 16.13 9.39 -7.84
CA MET A 1 15.73 7.98 -8.05
C MET A 1 14.23 7.95 -8.29
N THR A 2 13.82 8.24 -9.51
CA THR A 2 12.40 8.30 -9.92
C THR A 2 11.93 6.87 -10.19
N ARG A 3 11.23 6.25 -9.24
CA ARG A 3 10.55 4.99 -9.51
C ARG A 3 9.44 5.29 -10.52
N SER A 4 9.60 4.79 -11.75
CA SER A 4 8.55 4.83 -12.78
C SER A 4 7.31 4.14 -12.22
N HIS A 5 6.27 4.89 -11.88
CA HIS A 5 4.91 4.36 -11.75
C HIS A 5 4.38 4.13 -13.16
N ALA A 6 4.80 3.01 -13.75
CA ALA A 6 4.30 2.56 -15.04
C ALA A 6 2.77 2.38 -14.97
N GLY A 7 2.05 3.17 -15.78
CA GLY A 7 0.69 2.93 -16.26
C GLY A 7 -0.39 2.72 -15.20
N ALA A 8 -1.22 3.74 -14.95
CA ALA A 8 -2.55 3.53 -14.39
C ALA A 8 -3.57 3.39 -15.53
N PRO A 9 -3.90 2.17 -16.02
CA PRO A 9 -5.16 1.96 -16.72
C PRO A 9 -6.28 2.25 -15.70
N GLY A 10 -7.24 3.08 -16.08
CA GLY A 10 -8.10 3.85 -15.17
C GLY A 10 -8.76 3.05 -14.04
N CYS A 11 -8.85 3.68 -12.85
CA CYS A 11 -9.68 3.41 -11.65
C CYS A 11 -9.89 1.96 -11.15
N ALA A 12 -9.38 0.94 -11.85
CA ALA A 12 -9.64 -0.47 -11.59
C ALA A 12 -8.69 -1.06 -10.53
N CYS A 13 -7.57 -0.40 -10.21
CA CYS A 13 -6.60 -0.93 -9.24
C CYS A 13 -7.08 -0.84 -7.78
N LEU A 14 -8.07 0.01 -7.47
CA LEU A 14 -8.60 0.19 -6.11
C LEU A 14 -9.98 -0.43 -5.89
N THR A 15 -10.55 -1.13 -6.89
CA THR A 15 -11.85 -1.78 -6.72
C THR A 15 -11.77 -2.84 -5.61
N GLY A 16 -12.52 -2.63 -4.51
CA GLY A 16 -12.52 -3.52 -3.34
C GLY A 16 -11.52 -3.16 -2.25
N VAL A 17 -10.75 -2.06 -2.39
CA VAL A 17 -9.91 -1.52 -1.32
C VAL A 17 -10.73 -0.55 -0.48
N ALA A 18 -10.69 -0.64 0.84
CA ALA A 18 -11.34 0.36 1.67
C ALA A 18 -10.65 1.73 1.47
N ALA A 19 -11.44 2.80 1.40
CA ALA A 19 -10.90 4.14 1.14
C ALA A 19 -9.81 4.55 2.15
N ILE A 20 -9.92 4.09 3.39
CA ILE A 20 -8.92 4.35 4.43
C ILE A 20 -7.60 3.60 4.18
N ASP A 21 -7.65 2.36 3.72
CA ASP A 21 -6.44 1.58 3.41
C ASP A 21 -5.70 2.19 2.21
N ALA A 22 -6.44 2.67 1.22
CA ALA A 22 -5.87 3.40 0.08
C ALA A 22 -5.16 4.69 0.53
N LEU A 23 -5.77 5.45 1.46
CA LEU A 23 -5.17 6.67 1.99
C LEU A 23 -3.91 6.40 2.82
N ILE A 24 -3.95 5.36 3.66
CA ILE A 24 -2.79 4.91 4.44
C ILE A 24 -1.67 4.48 3.49
N ALA A 25 -1.96 3.64 2.50
CA ALA A 25 -0.96 3.18 1.54
C ALA A 25 -0.34 4.33 0.74
N ALA A 26 -1.14 5.31 0.31
CA ALA A 26 -0.62 6.51 -0.35
C ALA A 26 0.36 7.28 0.55
N THR A 27 0.05 7.41 1.84
CA THR A 27 0.94 8.07 2.81
C THR A 27 2.26 7.31 2.96
N VAL A 28 2.19 5.99 3.10
CA VAL A 28 3.37 5.12 3.23
C VAL A 28 4.29 5.26 2.01
N LEU A 29 3.72 5.20 0.80
CA LEU A 29 4.48 5.35 -0.45
C LEU A 29 5.06 6.76 -0.62
N GLN A 30 4.30 7.80 -0.26
CA GLN A 30 4.73 9.20 -0.40
C GLN A 30 5.91 9.54 0.52
N HIS A 31 5.96 8.92 1.70
CA HIS A 31 6.95 9.22 2.73
C HIS A 31 8.09 8.18 2.84
N ASP A 32 8.08 7.13 2.01
CA ASP A 32 9.08 6.06 1.99
C ASP A 32 9.27 5.39 3.37
N VAL A 33 8.16 5.13 4.06
CA VAL A 33 8.13 4.47 5.38
C VAL A 33 7.64 3.02 5.28
N ILE A 34 7.76 2.25 6.37
CA ILE A 34 7.25 0.86 6.46
C ILE A 34 5.88 0.86 7.13
N GLN A 35 4.90 0.20 6.51
CA GLN A 35 3.60 -0.04 7.13
C GLN A 35 3.71 -1.16 8.16
N VAL A 36 3.61 -0.82 9.44
CA VAL A 36 3.49 -1.82 10.51
C VAL A 36 2.03 -2.19 10.69
N THR A 37 1.66 -3.47 10.53
CA THR A 37 0.25 -3.91 10.64
C THR A 37 0.13 -5.42 10.90
N ARG A 38 -0.93 -5.84 11.63
CA ARG A 38 -1.36 -7.26 11.64
C ARG A 38 -2.00 -7.67 10.32
N ASN A 39 -2.69 -6.73 9.70
CA ASN A 39 -3.59 -7.04 8.62
C ASN A 39 -2.87 -6.88 7.29
N LEU A 40 -2.15 -7.93 6.91
CA LEU A 40 -1.36 -7.92 5.68
C LEU A 40 -2.25 -7.95 4.43
N ASN A 41 -3.42 -8.62 4.50
CA ASN A 41 -4.27 -8.88 3.34
C ASN A 41 -4.77 -7.60 2.65
N ASP A 42 -5.07 -6.57 3.43
CA ASP A 42 -5.63 -5.32 2.91
C ASP A 42 -4.58 -4.47 2.17
N PHE A 43 -3.29 -4.68 2.48
CA PHE A 43 -2.19 -3.88 1.95
C PHE A 43 -1.31 -4.61 0.93
N GLN A 44 -1.40 -5.95 0.86
CA GLN A 44 -0.60 -6.79 -0.06
C GLN A 44 -0.71 -6.37 -1.53
N ARG A 45 -1.86 -5.84 -1.96
CA ARG A 45 -2.11 -5.43 -3.34
C ARG A 45 -1.72 -3.97 -3.63
N LEU A 46 -1.36 -3.22 -2.60
CA LEU A 46 -1.10 -1.77 -2.69
C LEU A 46 0.38 -1.42 -2.88
N GLY A 47 1.26 -2.43 -2.93
CA GLY A 47 2.68 -2.24 -3.22
C GLY A 47 3.49 -1.57 -2.11
N VAL A 48 2.93 -1.49 -0.90
CA VAL A 48 3.62 -0.94 0.29
C VAL A 48 4.55 -1.98 0.93
N MET A 49 5.66 -1.51 1.52
CA MET A 49 6.51 -2.35 2.35
C MET A 49 5.87 -2.55 3.72
N MET A 50 5.76 -3.80 4.19
CA MET A 50 5.02 -4.15 5.40
C MET A 50 5.87 -4.89 6.43
N LEU A 51 5.57 -4.66 7.70
CA LEU A 51 6.10 -5.42 8.84
C LEU A 51 4.94 -5.89 9.72
N ASN A 52 4.83 -7.19 9.95
CA ASN A 52 3.87 -7.75 10.91
C ASN A 52 4.54 -7.88 12.29
N PRO A 53 4.10 -7.11 13.30
CA PRO A 53 4.76 -7.12 14.62
C PRO A 53 4.51 -8.40 15.42
N TRP A 54 3.58 -9.27 15.00
CA TRP A 54 3.33 -10.56 15.65
C TRP A 54 4.16 -11.72 15.07
N THR A 55 4.84 -11.51 13.95
CA THR A 55 5.70 -12.52 13.33
C THR A 55 7.19 -12.27 13.61
N ALA A 56 7.49 -11.32 14.49
CA ALA A 56 8.84 -11.01 14.97
C ALA A 56 9.16 -11.81 16.23
#